data_AF-A0AAE1J9K6-F1
#
_entry.id   AF-A0AAE1J9K6-F1
#
_cell.length_a   1.000
_cell.length_b   1.000
_cell.length_c   1.000
_cell.angle_alpha   90.00
_cell.angle_beta   90.00
_cell.angle_gamma   90.00
#
_symmetry.space_group_name_H-M   'P 1'
#
loop_
_entity.id
_entity.type
_entity.pdbx_description
1 polymer ?
#
loop_
_entity_poly.entity_id
_entity_poly.type
_entity_poly.pdbx_seq_one_letter_code
_entity_poly.pdbx_strand_id
1 'polypeptide(L)'
;MGGDLCAGRGGGGSWSKTEKRFNDGVSKSFIGRYFKLEARKTSFTRELRAATATFVTMAYIISVNATVLTASGGTCSAADCSPPATSDCVLRPNDAGYQTCLSKTKNDLVVATILSAMIGSMAMGVLANLPFGLAPGMGPNAYLAFNLVGFHGTGPLSYKTALAVVCIEGCLFLLASALGLRGKLAKLIPHSIRLASGAGIGLFIAFVGLQGNQGVGLVGPDPSTLLTITACASTNPDTGECMGGKMQNPKFWLALVGFLITSYGLMKNVKGSMIYGLLFVTFVSWFRGTKVTFFPNTPLGDENYSYFKKVVDFHKIESTLGILSFTDFQKSEVWVAIVTLFYVDILASTGTIYTMAELGGFVDEDGNFEGEYFAFLVDGAGTIVNSAFGVTTMATFVESTAGMREGGRTGLTAVMIGLYFFISLFFTPLLSSVPPWAIGPSLVMVGVMMMKMVKDIDWSNIKEAVPAFATLLLMPLTYSIANGIIAGIGLYIALSLYDCAATAIRWLMKMRKMVVEEHNQVSATTHVVEVI
;
A
#
# COMPACT_ATOMS: atom_id res chain seq x y z
N MET A 1 13.78 18.66 -49.13
CA MET A 1 12.62 19.11 -49.92
C MET A 1 11.41 18.30 -49.48
N GLY A 2 10.36 19.00 -49.02
CA GLY A 2 9.05 18.44 -48.63
C GLY A 2 8.96 18.02 -47.15
N GLY A 3 8.18 18.64 -46.27
CA GLY A 3 7.24 19.74 -46.43
C GLY A 3 6.57 20.01 -45.08
N ASP A 4 6.92 21.15 -44.46
CA ASP A 4 6.23 21.76 -43.33
C ASP A 4 4.86 22.26 -43.78
N LEU A 5 3.79 21.53 -43.48
CA LEU A 5 2.41 22.03 -43.62
C LEU A 5 1.52 21.39 -42.56
N CYS A 6 1.61 21.89 -41.32
CA CYS A 6 0.49 21.96 -40.36
C CYS A 6 0.79 23.01 -39.28
N ALA A 7 1.17 24.22 -39.69
CA ALA A 7 1.08 25.40 -38.84
C ALA A 7 -0.37 25.92 -38.85
N GLY A 8 -1.23 25.26 -38.06
CA GLY A 8 -2.58 25.73 -37.75
C GLY A 8 -2.52 26.96 -36.84
N ARG A 9 -2.94 28.10 -37.39
CA ARG A 9 -2.92 29.44 -36.81
C ARG A 9 -4.13 29.66 -35.89
N GLY A 10 -3.91 30.24 -34.70
CA GLY A 10 -4.90 31.06 -34.00
C GLY A 10 -5.56 30.46 -32.74
N GLY A 11 -4.91 30.60 -31.58
CA GLY A 11 -5.56 30.41 -30.26
C GLY A 11 -4.60 30.19 -29.08
N GLY A 12 -3.47 29.49 -29.29
CA GLY A 12 -2.58 29.04 -28.19
C GLY A 12 -1.54 30.04 -27.66
N GLY A 13 -1.26 31.13 -28.38
CA GLY A 13 -0.16 32.05 -28.05
C GLY A 13 -0.41 32.95 -26.84
N SER A 14 -1.68 33.30 -26.58
CA SER A 14 -2.05 34.13 -25.42
C SER A 14 -1.99 33.32 -24.13
N TRP A 15 -2.57 32.11 -24.12
CA TRP A 15 -2.58 31.23 -22.96
C TRP A 15 -1.18 30.77 -22.54
N SER A 16 -0.31 30.43 -23.48
CA SER A 16 1.09 30.05 -23.15
C SER A 16 1.90 31.22 -22.56
N LYS A 17 1.67 32.46 -23.04
CA LYS A 17 2.32 33.65 -22.47
C LYS A 17 1.78 33.99 -21.07
N THR A 18 0.47 33.88 -20.86
CA THR A 18 -0.15 34.07 -19.55
C THR A 18 0.31 33.00 -18.55
N GLU A 19 0.39 31.74 -18.98
CA GLU A 19 0.90 30.63 -18.16
C GLU A 19 2.36 30.88 -17.73
N LYS A 20 3.22 31.31 -18.66
CA LYS A 20 4.62 31.68 -18.34
C LYS A 20 4.69 32.83 -17.35
N ARG A 21 3.94 33.91 -17.57
CA ARG A 21 3.93 35.07 -16.66
C ARG A 21 3.45 34.69 -15.26
N PHE A 22 2.44 33.84 -15.15
CA PHE A 22 1.94 33.35 -13.87
C PHE A 22 2.99 32.48 -13.17
N ASN A 23 3.59 31.53 -13.88
CA ASN A 23 4.65 30.68 -13.35
C ASN A 23 5.88 31.48 -12.89
N ASP A 24 6.31 32.48 -13.66
CA ASP A 24 7.43 33.35 -13.29
C ASP A 24 7.10 34.20 -12.06
N GLY A 25 5.86 34.67 -11.95
CA GLY A 25 5.36 35.39 -10.77
C GLY A 25 5.35 34.51 -9.52
N VAL A 26 4.86 33.28 -9.61
CA VAL A 26 4.85 32.33 -8.49
C VAL A 26 6.27 31.87 -8.13
N SER A 27 7.15 31.65 -9.10
CA SER A 27 8.55 31.27 -8.85
C SER A 27 9.30 32.33 -8.04
N LYS A 28 9.05 33.61 -8.33
CA LYS A 28 9.67 34.75 -7.61
C LYS A 28 9.03 35.05 -6.24
N SER A 29 7.85 34.49 -5.99
CA SER A 29 7.12 34.67 -4.73
C SER A 29 7.76 33.90 -3.56
N PHE A 30 7.26 34.12 -2.35
CA PHE A 30 7.67 33.37 -1.16
C PHE A 30 7.49 31.86 -1.34
N ILE A 31 6.39 31.44 -1.95
CA ILE A 31 6.07 30.02 -2.21
C ILE A 31 7.13 29.41 -3.14
N GLY A 32 7.48 30.10 -4.22
CA GLY A 32 8.48 29.63 -5.18
C GLY A 32 9.87 29.47 -4.58
N ARG A 33 10.25 30.39 -3.69
CA ARG A 33 11.52 30.34 -2.94
C ARG A 33 11.53 29.23 -1.89
N TYR A 34 10.44 29.06 -1.13
CA TYR A 34 10.33 28.03 -0.09
C TYR A 34 10.46 26.62 -0.67
N PHE A 35 9.66 26.32 -1.71
CA PHE A 35 9.69 25.01 -2.37
C PHE A 35 10.87 24.82 -3.34
N LYS A 36 11.73 25.85 -3.52
CA LYS A 36 12.90 25.82 -4.42
C LYS A 36 12.52 25.46 -5.87
N LEU A 37 11.43 26.02 -6.41
CA LEU A 37 10.89 25.66 -7.74
C LEU A 37 11.93 25.84 -8.86
N GLU A 38 12.66 26.96 -8.84
CA GLU A 38 13.70 27.28 -9.83
C GLU A 38 14.90 26.31 -9.75
N ALA A 39 15.37 26.01 -8.53
CA ALA A 39 16.47 25.07 -8.31
C ALA A 39 16.10 23.63 -8.75
N ARG A 40 14.85 23.22 -8.54
CA ARG A 40 14.34 21.90 -8.95
C ARG A 40 13.84 21.85 -10.40
N LYS A 41 14.03 22.93 -11.18
CA LYS A 41 13.68 23.04 -12.61
C LYS A 41 12.20 22.74 -12.90
N THR A 42 11.31 23.18 -12.02
CA THR A 42 9.86 22.95 -12.10
C THR A 42 9.07 24.27 -12.04
N SER A 43 7.78 24.22 -12.35
CA SER A 43 6.88 25.38 -12.35
C SER A 43 5.57 25.06 -11.63
N PHE A 44 4.85 26.08 -11.15
CA PHE A 44 3.58 25.89 -10.44
C PHE A 44 2.58 25.05 -11.25
N THR A 45 2.44 25.32 -12.55
CA THR A 45 1.51 24.57 -13.40
C THR A 45 1.94 23.12 -13.63
N ARG A 46 3.25 22.82 -13.61
CA ARG A 46 3.76 21.44 -13.66
C ARG A 46 3.49 20.71 -12.35
N GLU A 47 3.75 21.34 -11.21
CA GLU A 47 3.44 20.78 -9.89
C GLU A 47 1.94 20.52 -9.73
N LEU A 48 1.08 21.42 -10.22
CA LEU A 48 -0.37 21.21 -10.19
C LEU A 48 -0.79 20.01 -11.05
N ARG A 49 -0.26 19.88 -12.27
CA ARG A 49 -0.54 18.73 -13.15
C ARG A 49 -0.01 17.43 -12.57
N ALA A 50 1.18 17.46 -11.96
CA ALA A 50 1.76 16.34 -11.26
C ALA A 50 0.88 15.90 -10.08
N ALA A 51 0.43 16.85 -9.26
CA ALA A 51 -0.48 16.58 -8.17
C ALA A 51 -1.81 15.98 -8.66
N THR A 52 -2.37 16.49 -9.76
CA THR A 52 -3.59 15.94 -10.34
C THR A 52 -3.35 14.51 -10.81
N ALA A 53 -2.24 14.24 -11.50
CA ALA A 53 -1.91 12.89 -11.96
C ALA A 53 -1.78 11.91 -10.78
N THR A 54 -1.03 12.29 -9.74
CA THR A 54 -0.87 11.48 -8.53
C THR A 54 -2.18 11.27 -7.80
N PHE A 55 -2.96 12.33 -7.55
CA PHE A 55 -4.24 12.24 -6.86
C PHE A 55 -5.20 11.31 -7.62
N VAL A 56 -5.30 11.47 -8.94
CA VAL A 56 -6.15 10.61 -9.77
C VAL A 56 -5.67 9.15 -9.69
N THR A 57 -4.37 8.88 -9.70
CA THR A 57 -3.89 7.49 -9.52
C THR A 57 -4.10 6.95 -8.10
N MET A 58 -4.16 7.80 -7.07
CA MET A 58 -4.30 7.40 -5.68
C MET A 58 -5.74 7.40 -5.16
N ALA A 59 -6.68 8.11 -5.81
CA ALA A 59 -8.01 8.39 -5.24
C ALA A 59 -8.82 7.14 -4.87
N TYR A 60 -8.52 5.99 -5.50
CA TYR A 60 -9.13 4.72 -5.15
C TYR A 60 -8.92 4.36 -3.66
N ILE A 61 -7.82 4.81 -3.04
CA ILE A 61 -7.49 4.50 -1.64
C ILE A 61 -8.60 4.90 -0.66
N ILE A 62 -9.35 5.96 -0.98
CA ILE A 62 -10.43 6.48 -0.16
C ILE A 62 -11.47 5.38 0.11
N SER A 63 -11.93 4.71 -0.94
CA SER A 63 -12.92 3.65 -0.84
C SER A 63 -12.28 2.32 -0.45
N VAL A 64 -11.07 2.05 -0.95
CA VAL A 64 -10.39 0.77 -0.74
C VAL A 64 -9.96 0.57 0.70
N ASN A 65 -9.35 1.56 1.34
CA ASN A 65 -8.92 1.45 2.72
C ASN A 65 -10.10 1.15 3.66
N ALA A 66 -11.18 1.94 3.53
CA ALA A 66 -12.40 1.74 4.30
C ALA A 66 -12.98 0.33 4.10
N THR A 67 -12.95 -0.17 2.87
CA THR A 67 -13.46 -1.49 2.51
C THR A 67 -12.63 -2.62 3.14
N VAL A 68 -11.30 -2.52 3.10
CA VAL A 68 -10.39 -3.50 3.73
C VAL A 68 -10.53 -3.48 5.25
N LEU A 69 -10.55 -2.30 5.89
CA LEU A 69 -10.66 -2.21 7.35
C LEU A 69 -12.04 -2.61 7.87
N THR A 70 -13.12 -2.32 7.13
CA THR A 70 -14.47 -2.77 7.50
C THR A 70 -14.57 -4.31 7.43
N ALA A 71 -13.74 -4.98 6.64
CA ALA A 71 -13.70 -6.45 6.59
C ALA A 71 -13.29 -7.10 7.90
N SER A 72 -12.57 -6.37 8.77
CA SER A 72 -12.24 -6.83 10.10
C SER A 72 -13.41 -6.70 11.09
N GLY A 73 -14.56 -6.18 10.64
CA GLY A 73 -15.67 -5.76 11.49
C GLY A 73 -15.50 -4.36 12.09
N GLY A 74 -14.34 -3.72 11.91
CA GLY A 74 -14.04 -2.40 12.49
C GLY A 74 -14.37 -2.33 13.98
N THR A 75 -15.13 -1.32 14.38
CA THR A 75 -15.57 -1.15 15.78
C THR A 75 -16.86 -1.87 16.13
N CYS A 76 -17.49 -2.54 15.16
CA CYS A 76 -18.75 -3.25 15.36
C CYS A 76 -18.51 -4.56 16.13
N SER A 77 -19.47 -4.91 16.97
CA SER A 77 -19.40 -6.08 17.85
C SER A 77 -20.73 -6.85 17.85
N ALA A 78 -20.78 -7.98 18.55
CA ALA A 78 -22.01 -8.74 18.70
C ALA A 78 -23.14 -7.96 19.40
N ALA A 79 -22.83 -6.86 20.09
CA ALA A 79 -23.81 -5.99 20.72
C ALA A 79 -24.62 -5.14 19.69
N ASP A 80 -24.09 -4.97 18.49
CA ASP A 80 -24.74 -4.19 17.42
C ASP A 80 -25.72 -5.02 16.57
N CYS A 81 -25.89 -6.31 16.93
CA CYS A 81 -26.77 -7.22 16.24
C CYS A 81 -28.23 -7.08 16.68
N SER A 82 -29.15 -7.26 15.75
CA SER A 82 -30.59 -7.21 16.05
C SER A 82 -30.96 -8.31 17.05
N PRO A 83 -31.78 -8.03 18.07
CA PRO A 83 -32.19 -9.05 19.04
C PRO A 83 -33.04 -10.16 18.37
N PRO A 84 -32.83 -11.44 18.71
CA PRO A 84 -31.92 -11.95 19.74
C PRO A 84 -30.45 -12.02 19.24
N ALA A 85 -29.56 -11.29 19.91
CA ALA A 85 -28.15 -11.20 19.55
C ALA A 85 -27.43 -12.51 19.92
N THR A 86 -27.18 -13.37 18.92
CA THR A 86 -26.25 -14.51 19.04
C THR A 86 -24.90 -14.11 18.48
N SER A 87 -23.79 -14.58 19.07
CA SER A 87 -22.42 -14.29 18.60
C SER A 87 -22.16 -14.64 17.12
N ASP A 88 -23.01 -15.50 16.56
CA ASP A 88 -22.99 -15.89 15.14
C ASP A 88 -23.32 -14.72 14.19
N CYS A 89 -23.98 -13.65 14.65
CA CYS A 89 -24.35 -12.50 13.81
C CYS A 89 -23.14 -11.73 13.25
N VAL A 90 -22.00 -11.77 13.95
CA VAL A 90 -20.77 -11.07 13.56
C VAL A 90 -20.04 -11.85 12.47
N LEU A 91 -20.01 -13.19 12.62
CA LEU A 91 -19.45 -14.12 11.64
C LEU A 91 -20.36 -14.26 10.40
N ARG A 92 -21.67 -14.08 10.59
CA ARG A 92 -22.71 -14.19 9.55
C ARG A 92 -23.32 -12.82 9.27
N PRO A 93 -22.78 -12.04 8.30
CA PRO A 93 -23.23 -10.68 7.97
C PRO A 93 -24.66 -10.57 7.36
N ASN A 94 -25.59 -11.47 7.68
CA ASN A 94 -26.99 -11.40 7.26
C ASN A 94 -27.87 -10.59 8.22
N ASP A 95 -27.36 -10.18 9.37
CA ASP A 95 -28.11 -9.33 10.31
C ASP A 95 -28.15 -7.86 9.86
N ALA A 96 -29.34 -7.26 9.91
CA ALA A 96 -29.56 -5.88 9.47
C ALA A 96 -28.89 -4.85 10.40
N GLY A 97 -28.87 -5.09 11.72
CA GLY A 97 -28.23 -4.21 12.70
C GLY A 97 -26.72 -4.17 12.51
N TYR A 98 -26.09 -5.34 12.42
CA TYR A 98 -24.64 -5.44 12.19
C TYR A 98 -24.22 -4.80 10.86
N GLN A 99 -24.98 -5.02 9.78
CA GLN A 99 -24.72 -4.38 8.49
C GLN A 99 -24.84 -2.86 8.51
N THR A 100 -25.77 -2.33 9.31
CA THR A 100 -25.92 -0.88 9.50
C THR A 100 -24.68 -0.31 10.22
N CYS A 101 -24.19 -1.00 11.26
CA CYS A 101 -22.95 -0.63 11.93
C CYS A 101 -21.74 -0.65 10.98
N LEU A 102 -21.62 -1.69 10.13
CA LEU A 102 -20.55 -1.78 9.14
C LEU A 102 -20.63 -0.64 8.11
N SER A 103 -21.82 -0.31 7.62
CA SER A 103 -22.02 0.80 6.68
C SER A 103 -21.60 2.14 7.32
N LYS A 104 -22.00 2.38 8.57
CA LYS A 104 -21.57 3.56 9.35
C LYS A 104 -20.05 3.60 9.51
N THR A 105 -19.46 2.50 9.97
CA THR A 105 -18.01 2.38 10.14
C THR A 105 -17.25 2.58 8.83
N LYS A 106 -17.78 2.07 7.70
CA LYS A 106 -17.20 2.31 6.38
C LYS A 106 -17.20 3.79 6.02
N ASN A 107 -18.30 4.51 6.27
CA ASN A 107 -18.38 5.95 6.02
C ASN A 107 -17.38 6.74 6.90
N ASP A 108 -17.28 6.38 8.19
CA ASP A 108 -16.28 6.94 9.12
C ASP A 108 -14.85 6.73 8.60
N LEU A 109 -14.53 5.52 8.16
CA LEU A 109 -13.21 5.17 7.63
C LEU A 109 -12.89 5.87 6.31
N VAL A 110 -13.89 6.16 5.47
CA VAL A 110 -13.71 6.99 4.25
C VAL A 110 -13.24 8.38 4.65
N VAL A 111 -13.92 9.02 5.61
CA VAL A 111 -13.55 10.37 6.10
C VAL A 111 -12.19 10.34 6.78
N ALA A 112 -11.94 9.34 7.64
CA ALA A 112 -10.65 9.15 8.30
C ALA A 112 -9.50 9.01 7.29
N THR A 113 -9.70 8.22 6.22
CA THR A 113 -8.71 8.05 5.15
C THR A 113 -8.41 9.37 4.44
N ILE A 114 -9.44 10.15 4.14
CA ILE A 114 -9.29 11.46 3.49
C ILE A 114 -8.51 12.42 4.38
N LEU A 115 -8.85 12.52 5.67
CA LEU A 115 -8.17 13.41 6.62
C LEU A 115 -6.72 12.98 6.85
N SER A 116 -6.47 11.69 7.00
CA SER A 116 -5.13 11.11 7.08
C SER A 116 -4.29 11.44 5.86
N ALA A 117 -4.81 11.20 4.65
CA ALA A 117 -4.08 11.48 3.42
C ALA A 117 -3.84 12.98 3.21
N MET A 118 -4.80 13.83 3.59
CA MET A 118 -4.66 15.28 3.58
C MET A 118 -3.52 15.72 4.49
N ILE A 119 -3.56 15.36 5.78
CA ILE A 119 -2.57 15.80 6.77
C ILE A 119 -1.19 15.24 6.44
N GLY A 120 -1.10 13.94 6.10
CA GLY A 120 0.16 13.29 5.74
C GLY A 120 0.80 13.91 4.50
N SER A 121 0.04 14.09 3.42
CA SER A 121 0.56 14.65 2.17
C SER A 121 0.94 16.14 2.32
N MET A 122 0.14 16.92 3.04
CA MET A 122 0.48 18.33 3.32
C MET A 122 1.74 18.43 4.18
N ALA A 123 1.86 17.62 5.23
CA ALA A 123 3.03 17.62 6.11
C ALA A 123 4.30 17.19 5.35
N MET A 124 4.21 16.17 4.49
CA MET A 124 5.32 15.74 3.63
C MET A 124 5.75 16.86 2.68
N GLY A 125 4.78 17.56 2.09
CA GLY A 125 5.04 18.67 1.21
C GLY A 125 5.72 19.85 1.92
N VAL A 126 5.17 20.28 3.06
CA VAL A 126 5.69 21.44 3.80
C VAL A 126 7.03 21.13 4.46
N LEU A 127 7.15 20.01 5.18
CA LEU A 127 8.32 19.74 6.02
C LEU A 127 9.48 19.10 5.25
N ALA A 128 9.21 18.12 4.39
CA ALA A 128 10.26 17.41 3.67
C ALA A 128 10.54 17.98 2.28
N ASN A 129 9.63 18.81 1.73
CA ASN A 129 9.70 19.34 0.37
C ASN A 129 9.87 18.23 -0.71
N LEU A 130 9.16 17.11 -0.54
CA LEU A 130 9.18 15.97 -1.47
C LEU A 130 7.81 15.80 -2.15
N PRO A 131 7.76 15.43 -3.44
CA PRO A 131 6.52 15.29 -4.21
C PRO A 131 5.78 13.96 -3.92
N PHE A 132 5.77 13.52 -2.66
CA PHE A 132 5.25 12.23 -2.24
C PHE A 132 3.85 12.38 -1.67
N GLY A 133 2.89 11.64 -2.23
CA GLY A 133 1.56 11.48 -1.68
C GLY A 133 1.56 10.43 -0.57
N LEU A 134 1.00 10.79 0.58
CA LEU A 134 0.87 9.92 1.74
C LEU A 134 -0.59 9.60 1.98
N ALA A 135 -0.86 8.36 2.34
CA ALA A 135 -2.18 7.88 2.76
C ALA A 135 -1.99 6.63 3.65
N PRO A 136 -3.05 6.12 4.30
CA PRO A 136 -2.96 4.89 5.07
C PRO A 136 -2.44 3.71 4.23
N GLY A 137 -1.43 3.01 4.76
CA GLY A 137 -0.67 1.98 4.03
C GLY A 137 -1.44 0.70 3.80
N MET A 138 -1.54 0.28 2.53
CA MET A 138 -2.32 -0.90 2.14
C MET A 138 -1.82 -2.23 2.71
N GLY A 139 -0.50 -2.40 2.85
CA GLY A 139 0.08 -3.60 3.48
C GLY A 139 -0.30 -3.68 4.97
N PRO A 140 0.05 -2.66 5.78
CA PRO A 140 -0.35 -2.56 7.19
C PRO A 140 -1.87 -2.65 7.40
N ASN A 141 -2.69 -2.05 6.52
CA ASN A 141 -4.16 -2.19 6.55
C ASN A 141 -4.59 -3.65 6.50
N ALA A 142 -4.05 -4.41 5.55
CA ALA A 142 -4.41 -5.81 5.36
C ALA A 142 -3.85 -6.69 6.50
N TYR A 143 -2.64 -6.41 7.01
CA TYR A 143 -2.13 -7.10 8.19
C TYR A 143 -3.03 -6.86 9.42
N LEU A 144 -3.40 -5.61 9.71
CA LEU A 144 -4.30 -5.29 10.81
C LEU A 144 -5.67 -5.95 10.63
N ALA A 145 -6.28 -5.81 9.46
CA ALA A 145 -7.63 -6.29 9.21
C ALA A 145 -7.72 -7.82 9.26
N PHE A 146 -6.71 -8.53 8.76
CA PHE A 146 -6.81 -9.97 8.56
C PHE A 146 -6.00 -10.82 9.53
N ASN A 147 -4.89 -10.31 10.08
CA ASN A 147 -4.03 -11.08 10.99
C ASN A 147 -4.23 -10.67 12.45
N LEU A 148 -4.39 -9.37 12.75
CA LEU A 148 -4.55 -8.91 14.13
C LEU A 148 -6.00 -8.97 14.59
N VAL A 149 -6.89 -8.33 13.83
CA VAL A 149 -8.32 -8.27 14.16
C VAL A 149 -9.07 -9.46 13.59
N GLY A 150 -8.60 -9.98 12.45
CA GLY A 150 -9.25 -11.09 11.75
C GLY A 150 -10.56 -10.67 11.11
N PHE A 151 -11.05 -11.52 10.20
CA PHE A 151 -12.32 -11.28 9.51
C PHE A 151 -13.46 -11.18 10.53
N HIS A 152 -14.18 -10.06 10.54
CA HIS A 152 -15.19 -9.73 11.54
C HIS A 152 -14.78 -9.98 13.02
N GLY A 153 -13.53 -9.68 13.39
CA GLY A 153 -13.11 -9.77 14.80
C GLY A 153 -12.79 -11.18 15.29
N THR A 154 -12.56 -12.13 14.38
CA THR A 154 -12.15 -13.51 14.71
C THR A 154 -10.70 -13.66 15.16
N GLY A 155 -9.90 -12.59 15.05
CA GLY A 155 -8.49 -12.58 15.39
C GLY A 155 -8.23 -12.44 16.90
N PRO A 156 -6.95 -12.46 17.28
CA PRO A 156 -6.52 -12.41 18.69
C PRO A 156 -6.81 -11.08 19.39
N LEU A 157 -6.95 -9.98 18.64
CA LEU A 157 -7.07 -8.63 19.19
C LEU A 157 -8.34 -7.94 18.69
N SER A 158 -8.95 -7.12 19.56
CA SER A 158 -10.03 -6.23 19.13
C SER A 158 -9.48 -5.11 18.24
N TYR A 159 -10.32 -4.55 17.37
CA TYR A 159 -9.93 -3.41 16.51
C TYR A 159 -9.41 -2.22 17.33
N LYS A 160 -10.02 -1.94 18.48
CA LYS A 160 -9.62 -0.85 19.41
C LYS A 160 -8.22 -1.06 19.97
N THR A 161 -7.90 -2.31 20.33
CA THR A 161 -6.57 -2.70 20.82
C THR A 161 -5.55 -2.68 19.68
N ALA A 162 -5.92 -3.12 18.48
CA ALA A 162 -5.05 -3.08 17.31
C ALA A 162 -4.68 -1.63 16.92
N LEU A 163 -5.60 -0.67 17.02
CA LEU A 163 -5.29 0.75 16.82
C LEU A 163 -4.36 1.31 17.90
N ALA A 164 -4.51 0.88 19.16
CA ALA A 164 -3.58 1.26 20.23
C ALA A 164 -2.16 0.72 19.99
N VAL A 165 -2.05 -0.50 19.44
CA VAL A 165 -0.78 -1.06 18.96
C VAL A 165 -0.17 -0.18 17.86
N VAL A 166 -0.95 0.22 16.85
CA VAL A 166 -0.49 1.13 15.78
C VAL A 166 -0.04 2.49 16.34
N CYS A 167 -0.74 3.02 17.35
CA CYS A 167 -0.33 4.27 18.00
C CYS A 167 1.04 4.16 18.68
N ILE A 168 1.27 3.07 19.43
CA ILE A 168 2.55 2.84 20.12
C ILE A 168 3.66 2.57 19.12
N GLU A 169 3.37 1.78 18.09
CA GLU A 169 4.28 1.53 16.99
C GLU A 169 4.71 2.85 16.32
N GLY A 170 3.76 3.72 15.97
CA GLY A 170 4.06 5.05 15.44
C GLY A 170 4.92 5.91 16.38
N CYS A 171 4.70 5.83 17.70
CA CYS A 171 5.57 6.48 18.70
C CYS A 171 6.99 5.91 18.69
N LEU A 172 7.14 4.58 18.65
CA LEU A 172 8.45 3.92 18.54
C LEU A 172 9.16 4.31 17.24
N PHE A 173 8.41 4.40 16.15
CA PHE A 173 8.90 4.76 14.84
C PHE A 173 9.33 6.22 14.75
N LEU A 174 8.53 7.12 15.34
CA LEU A 174 8.88 8.53 15.47
C LEU A 174 10.15 8.70 16.31
N LEU A 175 10.26 7.97 17.42
CA LEU A 175 11.44 8.00 18.29
C LEU A 175 12.68 7.43 17.57
N ALA A 176 12.54 6.31 16.86
CA ALA A 176 13.63 5.73 16.07
C ALA A 176 14.08 6.67 14.94
N SER A 177 13.15 7.38 14.32
CA SER A 177 13.42 8.40 13.30
C SER A 177 14.12 9.62 13.90
N ALA A 178 13.67 10.09 15.07
CA ALA A 178 14.28 11.20 15.78
C ALA A 178 15.72 10.91 16.24
N LEU A 179 16.00 9.67 16.66
CA LEU A 179 17.34 9.21 17.07
C LEU A 179 18.29 8.89 15.90
N GLY A 180 17.81 8.96 14.65
CA GLY A 180 18.62 8.66 13.46
C GLY A 180 19.02 7.19 13.32
N LEU A 181 18.35 6.26 14.02
CA LEU A 181 18.61 4.82 13.90
C LEU A 181 18.24 4.27 12.50
N ARG A 182 17.40 4.99 11.77
CA ARG A 182 16.76 4.47 10.55
C ARG A 182 17.69 4.30 9.36
N GLY A 183 18.63 5.22 9.13
CA GLY A 183 19.63 5.04 8.06
C GLY A 183 20.50 3.80 8.28
N LYS A 184 20.74 3.41 9.54
CA LYS A 184 21.42 2.15 9.87
C LYS A 184 20.52 0.95 9.65
N LEU A 185 19.25 1.05 10.04
CA LEU A 185 18.26 -0.02 9.88
C LEU A 185 17.97 -0.32 8.41
N ALA A 186 17.88 0.72 7.57
CA ALA A 186 17.78 0.61 6.12
C ALA A 186 18.94 -0.21 5.54
N LYS A 187 20.18 0.06 5.99
CA LYS A 187 21.40 -0.65 5.55
C LYS A 187 21.48 -2.10 6.02
N LEU A 188 20.74 -2.50 7.06
CA LEU A 188 20.73 -3.88 7.56
C LEU A 188 19.90 -4.82 6.67
N ILE A 189 19.02 -4.29 5.83
CA ILE A 189 18.13 -5.10 5.01
C ILE A 189 18.77 -5.34 3.64
N PRO A 190 18.94 -6.61 3.23
CA PRO A 190 19.45 -6.93 1.91
C PRO A 190 18.59 -6.29 0.81
N HIS A 191 19.26 -5.74 -0.20
CA HIS A 191 18.61 -5.05 -1.32
C HIS A 191 17.55 -5.93 -2.01
N SER A 192 17.86 -7.20 -2.25
CA SER A 192 16.95 -8.17 -2.87
C SER A 192 15.66 -8.39 -2.08
N ILE A 193 15.74 -8.48 -0.75
CA ILE A 193 14.56 -8.65 0.12
C ILE A 193 13.74 -7.36 0.17
N ARG A 194 14.38 -6.18 0.13
CA ARG A 194 13.69 -4.89 0.08
C ARG A 194 12.82 -4.78 -1.19
N LEU A 195 13.39 -5.09 -2.35
CA LEU A 195 12.66 -5.12 -3.63
C LEU A 195 11.58 -6.20 -3.65
N ALA A 196 11.90 -7.41 -3.18
CA ALA A 196 10.94 -8.52 -3.11
C ALA A 196 9.78 -8.23 -2.15
N SER A 197 10.02 -7.52 -1.05
CA SER A 197 8.97 -7.13 -0.10
C SER A 197 7.97 -6.19 -0.75
N GLY A 198 8.44 -5.19 -1.51
CA GLY A 198 7.55 -4.29 -2.26
C GLY A 198 6.67 -5.05 -3.27
N ALA A 199 7.27 -5.92 -4.08
CA ALA A 199 6.52 -6.73 -5.04
C ALA A 199 5.60 -7.78 -4.37
N GLY A 200 6.00 -8.35 -3.24
CA GLY A 200 5.23 -9.33 -2.48
C GLY A 200 3.96 -8.72 -1.86
N ILE A 201 4.08 -7.49 -1.34
CA ILE A 201 2.92 -6.71 -0.88
C ILE A 201 1.97 -6.45 -2.05
N GLY A 202 2.49 -6.11 -3.23
CA GLY A 202 1.69 -5.95 -4.44
C GLY A 202 0.94 -7.23 -4.84
N LEU A 203 1.61 -8.38 -4.77
CA LEU A 203 1.01 -9.68 -5.07
C LEU A 203 -0.08 -10.06 -4.05
N PHE A 204 0.15 -9.76 -2.77
CA PHE A 204 -0.83 -9.95 -1.70
C PHE A 204 -2.08 -9.08 -1.90
N ILE A 205 -1.90 -7.79 -2.22
CA ILE A 205 -3.02 -6.88 -2.51
C ILE A 205 -3.80 -7.32 -3.76
N ALA A 206 -3.09 -7.75 -4.82
CA ALA A 206 -3.74 -8.30 -6.00
C ALA A 206 -4.55 -9.56 -5.66
N PHE A 207 -4.01 -10.45 -4.82
CA PHE A 207 -4.71 -11.64 -4.35
C PHE A 207 -5.99 -11.29 -3.59
N VAL A 208 -5.95 -10.31 -2.67
CA VAL A 208 -7.15 -9.79 -1.98
C VAL A 208 -8.16 -9.21 -2.99
N GLY A 209 -7.69 -8.50 -4.02
CA GLY A 209 -8.54 -7.97 -5.09
C GLY A 209 -9.19 -9.04 -5.98
N LEU A 210 -8.67 -10.26 -6.02
CA LEU A 210 -9.27 -11.39 -6.74
C LEU A 210 -10.33 -12.12 -5.91
N GLN A 211 -10.39 -11.92 -4.59
CA GLN A 211 -11.34 -12.57 -3.70
C GLN A 211 -12.75 -11.96 -3.79
N GLY A 212 -13.76 -12.72 -3.38
CA GLY A 212 -15.18 -12.34 -3.49
C GLY A 212 -15.64 -11.27 -2.51
N ASN A 213 -15.04 -11.19 -1.32
CA ASN A 213 -15.51 -10.28 -0.27
C ASN A 213 -15.20 -8.82 -0.61
N GLN A 214 -14.05 -8.55 -1.22
CA GLN A 214 -13.53 -7.17 -1.42
C GLN A 214 -13.20 -6.83 -2.86
N GLY A 215 -13.38 -7.77 -3.79
CA GLY A 215 -12.84 -7.65 -5.13
C GLY A 215 -13.71 -8.28 -6.21
N VAL A 216 -13.04 -8.81 -7.22
CA VAL A 216 -13.66 -9.31 -8.46
C VAL A 216 -14.42 -10.63 -8.23
N GLY A 217 -14.06 -11.37 -7.18
CA GLY A 217 -14.65 -12.67 -6.87
C GLY A 217 -14.26 -13.77 -7.85
N LEU A 218 -13.05 -13.72 -8.39
CA LEU A 218 -12.50 -14.78 -9.25
C LEU A 218 -12.00 -15.98 -8.43
N VAL A 219 -11.42 -15.74 -7.26
CA VAL A 219 -10.79 -16.77 -6.42
C VAL A 219 -11.54 -16.88 -5.09
N GLY A 220 -11.71 -18.10 -4.60
CA GLY A 220 -12.32 -18.37 -3.30
C GLY A 220 -11.95 -19.75 -2.75
N PRO A 221 -12.43 -20.08 -1.55
CA PRO A 221 -12.00 -21.25 -0.80
C PRO A 221 -12.50 -22.56 -1.44
N ASP A 222 -11.68 -23.60 -1.35
CA ASP A 222 -12.03 -24.98 -1.70
C ASP A 222 -11.37 -25.96 -0.70
N PRO A 223 -12.10 -26.92 -0.12
CA PRO A 223 -11.54 -27.87 0.85
C PRO A 223 -10.42 -28.74 0.30
N SER A 224 -10.38 -28.97 -1.01
CA SER A 224 -9.44 -29.90 -1.64
C SER A 224 -8.17 -29.21 -2.15
N THR A 225 -8.28 -27.97 -2.61
CA THR A 225 -7.16 -27.24 -3.25
C THR A 225 -6.77 -25.94 -2.55
N LEU A 226 -7.39 -25.61 -1.40
CA LEU A 226 -7.39 -24.31 -0.73
C LEU A 226 -8.02 -23.18 -1.55
N LEU A 227 -7.69 -23.07 -2.84
CA LEU A 227 -8.15 -22.04 -3.77
C LEU A 227 -8.73 -22.69 -5.03
N THR A 228 -9.89 -22.19 -5.46
CA THR A 228 -10.53 -22.59 -6.72
C THR A 228 -11.04 -21.37 -7.49
N ILE A 229 -11.29 -21.55 -8.79
CA ILE A 229 -12.00 -20.54 -9.59
C ILE A 229 -13.45 -20.48 -9.09
N THR A 230 -13.88 -19.28 -8.73
CA THR A 230 -15.21 -18.98 -8.23
C THR A 230 -16.00 -18.14 -9.24
N ALA A 231 -16.46 -16.94 -8.88
CA ALA A 231 -17.42 -16.13 -9.65
C ALA A 231 -18.74 -16.88 -9.92
N CYS A 232 -19.29 -17.49 -8.86
CA CYS A 232 -20.42 -18.42 -8.99
C CYS A 232 -21.78 -17.73 -8.99
N ALA A 233 -22.75 -18.34 -9.69
CA ALA A 233 -24.14 -17.87 -9.67
C ALA A 233 -24.77 -18.04 -8.28
N SER A 234 -24.39 -19.12 -7.59
CA SER A 234 -24.77 -19.40 -6.21
C SER A 234 -23.53 -19.73 -5.39
N THR A 235 -23.37 -19.05 -4.26
CA THR A 235 -22.29 -19.22 -3.30
C THR A 235 -22.90 -19.64 -1.98
N ASN A 236 -22.27 -20.58 -1.28
CA ASN A 236 -22.65 -20.91 0.07
C ASN A 236 -22.39 -19.69 0.98
N PRO A 237 -23.43 -19.12 1.63
CA PRO A 237 -23.24 -17.97 2.51
C PRO A 237 -22.38 -18.30 3.74
N ASP A 238 -22.26 -19.58 4.13
CA ASP A 238 -21.55 -20.01 5.33
C ASP A 238 -20.06 -20.30 5.07
N THR A 239 -19.74 -21.00 3.98
CA THR A 239 -18.35 -21.41 3.67
C THR A 239 -17.68 -20.52 2.62
N GLY A 240 -18.45 -19.66 1.94
CA GLY A 240 -17.97 -18.90 0.77
C GLY A 240 -17.67 -19.79 -0.45
N GLU A 241 -18.00 -21.08 -0.38
CA GLU A 241 -17.75 -22.05 -1.44
C GLU A 241 -18.71 -21.87 -2.60
N CYS A 242 -18.20 -22.18 -3.79
CA CYS A 242 -18.99 -22.18 -4.99
C CYS A 242 -19.90 -23.42 -5.06
N MET A 243 -21.21 -23.23 -4.86
CA MET A 243 -22.19 -24.33 -4.95
C MET A 243 -22.54 -24.70 -6.41
N GLY A 244 -22.43 -23.74 -7.34
CA GLY A 244 -22.71 -23.99 -8.75
C GLY A 244 -22.60 -22.77 -9.66
N GLY A 245 -22.41 -23.02 -10.95
CA GLY A 245 -22.33 -21.96 -11.97
C GLY A 245 -21.05 -21.14 -11.91
N LYS A 246 -19.87 -21.79 -11.93
CA LYS A 246 -18.55 -21.13 -11.99
C LYS A 246 -18.48 -20.13 -13.13
N MET A 247 -17.90 -18.95 -12.88
CA MET A 247 -17.81 -17.82 -13.83
C MET A 247 -19.15 -17.29 -14.37
N GLN A 248 -20.28 -17.53 -13.69
CA GLN A 248 -21.60 -17.00 -14.11
C GLN A 248 -22.06 -15.77 -13.29
N ASN A 249 -21.26 -15.29 -12.35
CA ASN A 249 -21.61 -14.09 -11.58
C ASN A 249 -21.52 -12.82 -12.46
N PRO A 250 -22.60 -12.04 -12.62
CA PRO A 250 -22.59 -10.85 -13.45
C PRO A 250 -21.69 -9.72 -12.88
N LYS A 251 -21.48 -9.67 -11.56
CA LYS A 251 -20.59 -8.69 -10.92
C LYS A 251 -19.13 -8.92 -11.32
N PHE A 252 -18.72 -10.18 -11.44
CA PHE A 252 -17.40 -10.56 -11.92
C PHE A 252 -17.15 -10.07 -13.34
N TRP A 253 -18.08 -10.30 -14.25
CA TRP A 253 -17.94 -9.87 -15.66
C TRP A 253 -17.88 -8.35 -15.80
N LEU A 254 -18.68 -7.62 -15.01
CA LEU A 254 -18.59 -6.17 -14.98
C LEU A 254 -17.21 -5.70 -14.49
N ALA A 255 -16.70 -6.31 -13.42
CA ALA A 255 -15.37 -6.03 -12.91
C ALA A 255 -14.26 -6.34 -13.92
N LEU A 256 -14.38 -7.44 -14.67
CA LEU A 256 -13.46 -7.81 -15.75
C LEU A 256 -13.44 -6.75 -16.85
N VAL A 257 -14.60 -6.21 -17.25
CA VAL A 257 -14.66 -5.09 -18.20
C VAL A 257 -13.96 -3.86 -17.63
N GLY A 258 -14.17 -3.54 -16.35
CA GLY A 258 -13.43 -2.47 -15.66
C GLY A 258 -11.91 -2.67 -15.65
N PHE A 259 -11.46 -3.91 -15.45
CA PHE A 259 -10.05 -4.28 -15.53
C PHE A 259 -9.49 -4.10 -16.94
N LEU A 260 -10.24 -4.49 -17.97
CA LEU A 260 -9.84 -4.30 -19.37
C LEU A 260 -9.76 -2.82 -19.76
N ILE A 261 -10.73 -2.00 -19.33
CA ILE A 261 -10.71 -0.54 -19.54
C ILE A 261 -9.47 0.06 -18.89
N THR A 262 -9.19 -0.32 -17.64
CA THR A 262 -8.01 0.16 -16.90
C THR A 262 -6.73 -0.25 -17.63
N SER A 263 -6.59 -1.55 -17.96
CA SER A 263 -5.42 -2.11 -18.63
C SER A 263 -5.18 -1.46 -20.01
N TYR A 264 -6.23 -1.27 -20.80
CA TYR A 264 -6.15 -0.60 -22.09
C TYR A 264 -5.75 0.87 -21.95
N GLY A 265 -6.32 1.57 -20.96
CA GLY A 265 -5.97 2.94 -20.64
C GLY A 265 -4.51 3.09 -20.24
N LEU A 266 -3.99 2.19 -19.39
CA LEU A 266 -2.57 2.16 -19.04
C LEU A 266 -1.68 1.83 -20.25
N MET A 267 -2.07 0.87 -21.10
CA MET A 267 -1.33 0.52 -22.32
C MET A 267 -1.19 1.74 -23.26
N LYS A 268 -2.22 2.59 -23.33
CA LYS A 268 -2.21 3.82 -24.12
C LYS A 268 -1.60 5.03 -23.38
N ASN A 269 -1.03 4.83 -22.19
CA ASN A 269 -0.50 5.88 -21.32
C ASN A 269 -1.51 7.01 -21.05
N VAL A 270 -2.80 6.67 -20.98
CA VAL A 270 -3.85 7.64 -20.65
C VAL A 270 -3.77 7.94 -19.16
N LYS A 271 -3.68 9.23 -18.84
CA LYS A 271 -3.64 9.74 -17.46
C LYS A 271 -4.95 9.40 -16.75
N GLY A 272 -4.85 8.84 -15.55
CA GLY A 272 -6.01 8.45 -14.76
C GLY A 272 -6.75 7.20 -15.22
N SER A 273 -6.12 6.38 -16.04
CA SER A 273 -6.65 5.10 -16.53
C SER A 273 -7.22 4.21 -15.42
N MET A 274 -6.61 4.21 -14.24
CA MET A 274 -7.12 3.49 -13.06
C MET A 274 -8.49 3.98 -12.57
N ILE A 275 -8.77 5.28 -12.63
CA ILE A 275 -10.06 5.82 -12.23
C ILE A 275 -11.14 5.49 -13.26
N TYR A 276 -10.84 5.53 -14.56
CA TYR A 276 -11.88 5.32 -15.58
C TYR A 276 -12.53 3.93 -15.49
N GLY A 277 -11.74 2.87 -15.24
CA GLY A 277 -12.29 1.54 -15.01
C GLY A 277 -13.14 1.47 -13.75
N LEU A 278 -12.66 2.05 -12.64
CA LEU A 278 -13.39 2.12 -11.37
C LEU A 278 -14.72 2.90 -11.51
N LEU A 279 -14.70 4.07 -12.16
CA LEU A 279 -15.89 4.88 -12.40
C LEU A 279 -16.88 4.18 -13.33
N PHE A 280 -16.41 3.50 -14.38
CA PHE A 280 -17.28 2.76 -15.28
C PHE A 280 -18.05 1.66 -14.53
N VAL A 281 -17.35 0.82 -13.77
CA VAL A 281 -17.98 -0.25 -12.98
C VAL A 281 -18.92 0.32 -11.93
N THR A 282 -18.49 1.38 -11.23
CA THR A 282 -19.29 2.05 -10.21
C THR A 282 -20.58 2.64 -10.79
N PHE A 283 -20.49 3.35 -11.91
CA PHE A 283 -21.62 3.98 -12.57
C PHE A 283 -22.66 2.95 -13.04
N VAL A 284 -22.20 1.85 -13.66
CA VAL A 284 -23.10 0.75 -14.05
C VAL A 284 -23.77 0.12 -12.83
N SER A 285 -23.07 0.04 -11.70
CA SER A 285 -23.60 -0.51 -10.45
C SER A 285 -24.56 0.40 -9.69
N TRP A 286 -24.67 1.69 -10.03
CA TRP A 286 -25.65 2.59 -9.41
C TRP A 286 -27.08 2.37 -9.93
N PHE A 287 -27.26 1.77 -11.10
CA PHE A 287 -28.59 1.51 -11.64
C PHE A 287 -29.31 0.41 -10.84
N ARG A 288 -30.40 0.80 -10.15
CA ARG A 288 -31.28 -0.12 -9.41
C ARG A 288 -32.03 -1.05 -10.38
N GLY A 289 -32.32 -2.27 -9.93
CA GLY A 289 -33.04 -3.28 -10.71
C GLY A 289 -32.17 -4.16 -11.61
N THR A 290 -30.85 -3.96 -11.62
CA THR A 290 -29.88 -4.84 -12.32
C THR A 290 -29.28 -5.87 -11.35
N LYS A 291 -28.82 -7.01 -11.88
CA LYS A 291 -28.12 -8.04 -11.07
C LYS A 291 -26.76 -7.58 -10.52
N VAL A 292 -26.26 -6.43 -10.99
CA VAL A 292 -24.97 -5.83 -10.62
C VAL A 292 -25.13 -4.58 -9.76
N THR A 293 -26.35 -4.31 -9.28
CA THR A 293 -26.63 -3.11 -8.49
C THR A 293 -25.96 -3.14 -7.13
N PHE A 294 -25.41 -2.00 -6.72
CA PHE A 294 -24.94 -1.76 -5.36
C PHE A 294 -26.09 -1.38 -4.41
N PHE A 295 -27.24 -0.97 -4.96
CA PHE A 295 -28.44 -0.57 -4.20
C PHE A 295 -29.58 -1.57 -4.45
N PRO A 296 -29.50 -2.79 -3.88
CA PRO A 296 -30.59 -3.75 -3.98
C PRO A 296 -31.86 -3.20 -3.30
N ASN A 297 -33.04 -3.71 -3.68
CA ASN A 297 -34.31 -3.33 -3.07
C ASN A 297 -34.48 -4.02 -1.70
N THR A 298 -33.56 -3.76 -0.79
CA THR A 298 -33.57 -4.18 0.61
C THR A 298 -33.50 -2.94 1.50
N PRO A 299 -33.91 -3.02 2.78
CA PRO A 299 -33.86 -1.88 3.69
C PRO A 299 -32.48 -1.20 3.74
N LEU A 300 -31.41 -2.00 3.77
CA LEU A 300 -30.02 -1.53 3.72
C LEU A 300 -29.68 -0.84 2.39
N GLY A 301 -30.15 -1.39 1.26
CA GLY A 301 -29.94 -0.79 -0.05
C GLY A 301 -30.68 0.54 -0.23
N ASP A 302 -31.86 0.67 0.36
CA ASP A 302 -32.63 1.92 0.40
C ASP A 302 -31.96 3.00 1.26
N GLU A 303 -31.43 2.62 2.42
CA GLU A 303 -30.67 3.52 3.29
C GLU A 303 -29.39 4.02 2.59
N ASN A 304 -28.60 3.10 2.02
CA ASN A 304 -27.39 3.44 1.27
C ASN A 304 -27.71 4.35 0.07
N TYR A 305 -28.83 4.11 -0.60
CA TYR A 305 -29.28 4.97 -1.71
C TYR A 305 -29.74 6.35 -1.21
N SER A 306 -30.37 6.43 -0.04
CA SER A 306 -30.75 7.70 0.59
C SER A 306 -29.53 8.54 0.96
N TYR A 307 -28.48 7.89 1.47
CA TYR A 307 -27.20 8.54 1.77
C TYR A 307 -26.49 9.00 0.49
N PHE A 308 -26.44 8.15 -0.54
CA PHE A 308 -25.91 8.48 -1.86
C PHE A 308 -26.58 9.72 -2.47
N LYS A 309 -27.91 9.86 -2.35
CA LYS A 309 -28.66 11.02 -2.86
C LYS A 309 -28.28 12.36 -2.24
N LYS A 310 -27.62 12.37 -1.07
CA LYS A 310 -27.15 13.62 -0.48
C LYS A 310 -26.05 14.27 -1.33
N VAL A 311 -25.32 13.48 -2.13
CA VAL A 311 -24.21 13.84 -3.06
C VAL A 311 -23.03 14.56 -2.38
N VAL A 312 -23.32 15.61 -1.62
CA VAL A 312 -22.43 16.33 -0.73
C VAL A 312 -22.99 16.27 0.69
N ASP A 313 -22.24 15.66 1.61
CA ASP A 313 -22.56 15.66 3.04
C ASP A 313 -21.24 15.71 3.83
N PHE A 314 -21.28 16.37 4.99
CA PHE A 314 -20.16 16.39 5.92
C PHE A 314 -20.42 15.31 6.98
N HIS A 315 -19.94 14.10 6.70
CA HIS A 315 -20.04 13.00 7.65
C HIS A 315 -19.03 13.19 8.78
N LYS A 316 -19.52 13.28 10.02
CA LYS A 316 -18.67 13.35 11.20
C LYS A 316 -18.23 11.94 11.59
N ILE A 317 -16.97 11.79 11.96
CA ILE A 317 -16.48 10.51 12.51
C ILE A 317 -17.06 10.35 13.91
N GLU A 318 -17.88 9.33 14.11
CA GLU A 318 -18.55 9.03 15.39
C GLU A 318 -18.07 7.71 16.00
N SER A 319 -17.73 6.72 15.16
CA SER A 319 -17.46 5.35 15.54
C SER A 319 -16.01 4.92 15.41
N THR A 320 -15.09 5.74 14.87
CA THR A 320 -13.66 5.36 14.78
C THR A 320 -12.69 6.35 15.44
N LEU A 321 -13.14 7.56 15.77
CA LEU A 321 -12.28 8.63 16.32
C LEU A 321 -11.87 8.36 17.77
N GLY A 322 -10.57 8.26 18.03
CA GLY A 322 -9.97 8.22 19.37
C GLY A 322 -10.22 6.94 20.16
N ILE A 323 -10.60 5.85 19.51
CA ILE A 323 -11.07 4.62 20.17
C ILE A 323 -9.90 3.68 20.51
N LEU A 324 -8.85 4.25 21.09
CA LEU A 324 -7.67 3.51 21.51
C LEU A 324 -7.97 2.80 22.83
N SER A 325 -7.84 1.48 22.86
CA SER A 325 -7.99 0.68 24.08
C SER A 325 -6.65 0.11 24.51
N PHE A 326 -6.19 0.50 25.70
CA PHE A 326 -4.98 -0.03 26.32
C PHE A 326 -5.25 -1.17 27.33
N THR A 327 -6.50 -1.62 27.43
CA THR A 327 -6.93 -2.58 28.46
C THR A 327 -6.33 -3.99 28.27
N ASP A 328 -6.09 -4.41 27.04
CA ASP A 328 -5.61 -5.76 26.69
C ASP A 328 -4.08 -5.90 26.66
N PHE A 329 -3.31 -4.89 27.10
CA PHE A 329 -1.84 -4.85 26.95
C PHE A 329 -1.05 -5.89 27.77
N GLN A 330 -1.76 -6.67 28.59
CA GLN A 330 -1.19 -7.81 29.32
C GLN A 330 -1.02 -9.06 28.44
N LYS A 331 -1.67 -9.10 27.27
CA LYS A 331 -1.60 -10.22 26.32
C LYS A 331 -0.26 -10.24 25.58
N SER A 332 0.33 -11.43 25.40
CA SER A 332 1.62 -11.58 24.70
C SER A 332 1.49 -11.25 23.20
N GLU A 333 0.31 -11.47 22.64
CA GLU A 333 -0.03 -11.20 21.24
C GLU A 333 0.08 -9.71 20.89
N VAL A 334 -0.18 -8.82 21.86
CA VAL A 334 -0.02 -7.36 21.69
C VAL A 334 1.45 -7.02 21.44
N TRP A 335 2.37 -7.60 22.20
CA TRP A 335 3.81 -7.34 22.04
C TRP A 335 4.34 -7.90 20.72
N VAL A 336 3.90 -9.09 20.33
CA VAL A 336 4.23 -9.67 19.01
C VAL A 336 3.70 -8.77 17.89
N ALA A 337 2.47 -8.26 18.02
CA ALA A 337 1.87 -7.35 17.05
C ALA A 337 2.64 -6.02 16.93
N ILE A 338 3.06 -5.41 18.06
CA ILE A 338 3.87 -4.18 18.06
C ILE A 338 5.18 -4.43 17.30
N VAL A 339 5.92 -5.48 17.65
CA VAL A 339 7.22 -5.78 17.01
C VAL A 339 7.03 -6.08 15.52
N THR A 340 5.97 -6.82 15.17
CA THR A 340 5.69 -7.19 13.77
C THR A 340 5.29 -5.98 12.94
N LEU A 341 4.36 -5.14 13.42
CA LEU A 341 3.97 -3.92 12.72
C LEU A 341 5.14 -2.95 12.58
N PHE A 342 5.91 -2.74 13.65
CA PHE A 342 7.09 -1.86 13.63
C PHE A 342 8.09 -2.28 12.55
N TYR A 343 8.40 -3.57 12.51
CA TYR A 343 9.30 -4.11 11.50
C TYR A 343 8.71 -4.00 10.09
N VAL A 344 7.45 -4.40 9.88
CA VAL A 344 6.80 -4.33 8.56
C VAL A 344 6.75 -2.88 8.06
N ASP A 345 6.42 -1.92 8.92
CA ASP A 345 6.34 -0.50 8.57
C ASP A 345 7.72 0.07 8.24
N ILE A 346 8.75 -0.22 9.06
CA ILE A 346 10.13 0.17 8.75
C ILE A 346 10.54 -0.32 7.37
N LEU A 347 10.28 -1.60 7.04
CA LEU A 347 10.68 -2.15 5.76
C LEU A 347 9.90 -1.56 4.59
N ALA A 348 8.58 -1.48 4.72
CA ALA A 348 7.71 -0.98 3.67
C ALA A 348 7.97 0.50 3.41
N SER A 349 7.93 1.33 4.46
CA SER A 349 8.04 2.79 4.34
C SER A 349 9.45 3.23 3.98
N THR A 350 10.49 2.56 4.49
CA THR A 350 11.86 2.81 4.02
C THR A 350 12.02 2.36 2.57
N GLY A 351 11.55 1.16 2.22
CA GLY A 351 11.65 0.65 0.86
C GLY A 351 10.98 1.57 -0.17
N THR A 352 9.74 2.00 0.09
CA THR A 352 8.99 2.87 -0.84
C THR A 352 9.59 4.26 -0.93
N ILE A 353 9.92 4.90 0.19
CA ILE A 353 10.49 6.26 0.18
C ILE A 353 11.82 6.30 -0.59
N TYR A 354 12.73 5.34 -0.35
CA TYR A 354 14.00 5.28 -1.09
C TYR A 354 13.79 4.99 -2.57
N THR A 355 12.90 4.04 -2.90
CA THR A 355 12.60 3.71 -4.31
C THR A 355 12.02 4.92 -5.03
N MET A 356 11.17 5.70 -4.37
CA MET A 356 10.60 6.92 -4.95
C MET A 356 11.61 8.05 -5.04
N ALA A 357 12.50 8.18 -4.04
CA ALA A 357 13.60 9.11 -4.09
C ALA A 357 14.51 8.81 -5.30
N GLU A 358 14.83 7.54 -5.53
CA GLU A 358 15.65 7.08 -6.65
C GLU A 358 14.96 7.35 -7.99
N LEU A 359 13.68 6.98 -8.14
CA LEU A 359 12.89 7.27 -9.34
C LEU A 359 12.72 8.78 -9.60
N GLY A 360 12.84 9.61 -8.56
CA GLY A 360 12.83 11.06 -8.64
C GLY A 360 14.18 11.71 -8.93
N GLY A 361 15.27 10.95 -8.85
CA GLY A 361 16.63 11.47 -8.92
C GLY A 361 17.00 12.35 -7.73
N PHE A 362 16.48 12.03 -6.53
CA PHE A 362 16.79 12.72 -5.29
C PHE A 362 17.91 12.06 -4.48
N VAL A 363 18.33 10.85 -4.85
CA VAL A 363 19.32 10.05 -4.12
C VAL A 363 20.73 10.42 -4.56
N ASP A 364 21.59 10.71 -3.58
CA ASP A 364 23.01 11.03 -3.74
C ASP A 364 23.86 9.75 -3.81
N GLU A 365 25.16 9.87 -4.12
CA GLU A 365 26.09 8.74 -4.26
C GLU A 365 26.23 7.89 -2.98
N ASP A 366 26.05 8.52 -1.80
CA ASP A 366 26.05 7.84 -0.49
C ASP A 366 24.74 7.09 -0.18
N GLY A 367 23.77 7.19 -1.07
CA GLY A 367 22.45 6.61 -0.95
C GLY A 367 21.43 7.44 -0.17
N ASN A 368 21.80 8.59 0.41
CA ASN A 368 20.86 9.46 1.14
C ASN A 368 20.12 10.43 0.19
N PHE A 369 19.06 11.09 0.64
CA PHE A 369 18.37 12.11 -0.16
C PHE A 369 17.93 13.35 0.63
N GLU A 370 17.77 14.49 -0.04
CA GLU A 370 17.35 15.75 0.60
C GLU A 370 15.94 15.61 1.22
N GLY A 371 15.81 15.92 2.51
CA GLY A 371 14.54 15.86 3.23
C GLY A 371 14.22 14.49 3.86
N GLU A 372 15.13 13.52 3.78
CA GLU A 372 14.98 12.17 4.32
C GLU A 372 14.52 12.15 5.80
N TYR A 373 15.19 12.91 6.67
CA TYR A 373 14.84 12.97 8.09
C TYR A 373 13.38 13.41 8.32
N PHE A 374 12.96 14.48 7.65
CA PHE A 374 11.60 15.00 7.77
C PHE A 374 10.58 14.07 7.13
N ALA A 375 10.92 13.38 6.04
CA ALA A 375 10.04 12.42 5.40
C ALA A 375 9.64 11.30 6.39
N PHE A 376 10.64 10.75 7.09
CA PHE A 376 10.41 9.70 8.08
C PHE A 376 9.75 10.20 9.37
N LEU A 377 10.03 11.44 9.79
CA LEU A 377 9.36 12.07 10.92
C LEU A 377 7.86 12.26 10.63
N VAL A 378 7.52 12.71 9.41
CA VAL A 378 6.13 12.87 8.95
C VAL A 378 5.42 11.53 8.87
N ASP A 379 6.09 10.50 8.38
CA ASP A 379 5.57 9.14 8.31
C ASP A 379 5.19 8.62 9.70
N GLY A 380 6.11 8.69 10.68
CA GLY A 380 5.84 8.27 12.07
C GLY A 380 4.80 9.11 12.79
N ALA A 381 4.88 10.45 12.69
CA ALA A 381 3.89 11.34 13.28
C ALA A 381 2.51 11.15 12.63
N GLY A 382 2.48 10.92 11.33
CA GLY A 382 1.30 10.57 10.56
C GLY A 382 0.66 9.27 11.03
N THR A 383 1.46 8.24 11.33
CA THR A 383 0.96 6.97 11.90
C THR A 383 0.27 7.18 13.24
N ILE A 384 0.82 8.02 14.12
CA ILE A 384 0.18 8.36 15.41
C ILE A 384 -1.17 9.05 15.16
N VAL A 385 -1.19 10.07 14.28
CA VAL A 385 -2.43 10.80 13.93
C VAL A 385 -3.47 9.87 13.29
N ASN A 386 -3.03 8.97 12.40
CA ASN A 386 -3.90 7.99 11.75
C ASN A 386 -4.56 7.04 12.74
N SER A 387 -3.80 6.53 13.71
CA SER A 387 -4.35 5.66 14.75
C SER A 387 -5.46 6.36 15.55
N ALA A 388 -5.34 7.68 15.76
CA ALA A 388 -6.37 8.48 16.40
C ALA A 388 -7.61 8.69 15.52
N PHE A 389 -7.48 8.72 14.19
CA PHE A 389 -8.64 8.71 13.28
C PHE A 389 -9.27 7.32 13.09
N GLY A 390 -8.62 6.28 13.60
CA GLY A 390 -9.07 4.89 13.51
C GLY A 390 -8.69 4.18 12.22
N VAL A 391 -7.64 4.66 11.55
CA VAL A 391 -7.00 4.01 10.40
C VAL A 391 -5.56 3.60 10.74
N THR A 392 -4.91 2.83 9.87
CA THR A 392 -3.61 2.21 10.19
C THR A 392 -2.42 3.10 9.85
N THR A 393 -1.20 2.54 9.84
CA THR A 393 0.04 3.28 9.63
C THR A 393 -0.01 4.13 8.35
N MET A 394 0.66 5.28 8.42
CA MET A 394 0.86 6.11 7.24
C MET A 394 1.85 5.40 6.31
N ALA A 395 1.67 5.53 5.00
CA ALA A 395 2.64 5.07 4.04
C ALA A 395 2.76 6.02 2.86
N THR A 396 3.92 6.00 2.22
CA THR A 396 4.18 6.71 0.98
C THR A 396 3.72 5.88 -0.23
N PHE A 397 2.96 6.49 -1.13
CA PHE A 397 2.33 5.81 -2.26
C PHE A 397 3.17 5.90 -3.55
N VAL A 398 3.46 4.73 -4.14
CA VAL A 398 4.28 4.58 -5.36
C VAL A 398 3.62 5.22 -6.58
N GLU A 399 2.30 5.40 -6.55
CA GLU A 399 1.50 6.13 -7.53
C GLU A 399 1.98 7.58 -7.71
N SER A 400 2.64 8.18 -6.71
CA SER A 400 3.22 9.53 -6.87
C SER A 400 4.31 9.59 -7.94
N THR A 401 4.87 8.45 -8.34
CA THR A 401 5.76 8.36 -9.51
C THR A 401 5.08 8.81 -10.80
N ALA A 402 3.75 8.68 -10.92
CA ALA A 402 3.00 9.21 -12.06
C ALA A 402 3.05 10.74 -12.10
N GLY A 403 2.87 11.42 -10.97
CA GLY A 403 3.05 12.88 -10.90
C GLY A 403 4.49 13.31 -11.11
N MET A 404 5.46 12.54 -10.64
CA MET A 404 6.88 12.84 -10.87
C MET A 404 7.25 12.76 -12.35
N ARG A 405 6.66 11.82 -13.10
CA ARG A 405 6.80 11.75 -14.58
C ARG A 405 6.18 12.94 -15.29
N GLU A 406 5.15 13.57 -14.71
CA GLU A 406 4.55 14.81 -15.20
C GLU A 406 5.38 16.07 -14.88
N GLY A 407 6.51 15.89 -14.17
CA GLY A 407 7.45 16.95 -13.84
C GLY A 407 7.31 17.51 -12.42
N GLY A 408 6.52 16.87 -11.55
CA GLY A 408 6.46 17.21 -10.13
C GLY A 408 7.76 16.86 -9.42
N ARG A 409 8.38 17.83 -8.75
CA ARG A 409 9.70 17.66 -8.10
C ARG A 409 9.79 18.24 -6.70
N THR A 410 8.77 18.93 -6.24
CA THR A 410 8.81 19.66 -4.97
C THR A 410 7.64 19.26 -4.09
N GLY A 411 7.72 19.62 -2.81
CA GLY A 411 6.64 19.42 -1.86
C GLY A 411 5.34 20.16 -2.22
N LEU A 412 5.38 21.11 -3.15
CA LEU A 412 4.18 21.77 -3.66
C LEU A 412 3.22 20.75 -4.30
N THR A 413 3.74 19.74 -5.00
CA THR A 413 2.94 18.61 -5.50
C THR A 413 2.22 17.90 -4.36
N ALA A 414 2.90 17.59 -3.26
CA ALA A 414 2.31 16.90 -2.10
C ALA A 414 1.27 17.75 -1.35
N VAL A 415 1.51 19.06 -1.21
CA VAL A 415 0.51 19.99 -0.67
C VAL A 415 -0.76 20.03 -1.53
N MET A 416 -0.60 20.09 -2.85
CA MET A 416 -1.75 20.07 -3.78
C MET A 416 -2.50 18.73 -3.75
N ILE A 417 -1.80 17.60 -3.59
CA ILE A 417 -2.43 16.29 -3.36
C ILE A 417 -3.29 16.34 -2.09
N GLY A 418 -2.74 16.88 -0.99
CA GLY A 418 -3.49 17.03 0.25
C GLY A 418 -4.72 17.93 0.12
N LEU A 419 -4.62 19.02 -0.67
CA LEU A 419 -5.77 19.86 -1.02
C LEU A 419 -6.83 19.11 -1.84
N TYR A 420 -6.43 18.24 -2.77
CA TYR A 420 -7.38 17.40 -3.49
C TYR A 420 -8.10 16.42 -2.56
N PHE A 421 -7.39 15.79 -1.62
CA PHE A 421 -8.03 14.98 -0.58
C PHE A 421 -9.00 15.81 0.27
N PHE A 422 -8.63 17.02 0.67
CA PHE A 422 -9.55 17.93 1.37
C PHE A 422 -10.84 18.18 0.56
N ILE A 423 -10.73 18.42 -0.75
CA ILE A 423 -11.90 18.60 -1.62
C ILE A 423 -12.74 17.32 -1.68
N SER A 424 -12.12 16.14 -1.68
CA SER A 424 -12.82 14.84 -1.65
C SER A 424 -13.74 14.66 -0.45
N LEU A 425 -13.46 15.35 0.67
CA LEU A 425 -14.25 15.26 1.90
C LEU A 425 -15.72 15.63 1.64
N PHE A 426 -15.96 16.64 0.81
CA PHE A 426 -17.32 17.06 0.45
C PHE A 426 -18.06 16.01 -0.37
N PHE A 427 -17.36 15.09 -1.04
CA PHE A 427 -17.95 14.04 -1.88
C PHE A 427 -17.95 12.67 -1.18
N THR A 428 -17.89 12.64 0.15
CA THR A 428 -17.90 11.40 0.95
C THR A 428 -19.06 10.46 0.59
N PRO A 429 -20.34 10.91 0.45
CA PRO A 429 -21.44 10.02 0.08
C PRO A 429 -21.28 9.37 -1.29
N LEU A 430 -20.63 10.08 -2.23
CA LEU A 430 -20.31 9.55 -3.55
C LEU A 430 -19.22 8.46 -3.45
N LEU A 431 -18.18 8.72 -2.66
CA LEU A 431 -17.01 7.85 -2.53
C LEU A 431 -17.29 6.58 -1.71
N SER A 432 -18.23 6.62 -0.76
CA SER A 432 -18.63 5.43 -0.01
C SER A 432 -19.53 4.46 -0.81
N SER A 433 -20.16 4.97 -1.87
CA SER A 433 -21.02 4.21 -2.78
C SER A 433 -20.27 3.34 -3.81
N VAL A 434 -18.93 3.38 -3.79
CA VAL A 434 -18.09 2.55 -4.67
C VAL A 434 -18.22 1.08 -4.24
N PRO A 435 -18.67 0.18 -5.14
CA PRO A 435 -18.85 -1.21 -4.80
C PRO A 435 -17.52 -1.99 -4.75
N PRO A 436 -17.42 -3.08 -3.97
CA PRO A 436 -16.20 -3.89 -3.87
C PRO A 436 -15.69 -4.46 -5.22
N TRP A 437 -16.60 -4.84 -6.11
CA TRP A 437 -16.23 -5.36 -7.43
C TRP A 437 -15.71 -4.29 -8.40
N ALA A 438 -15.90 -2.99 -8.12
CA ALA A 438 -15.20 -1.91 -8.83
C ALA A 438 -13.75 -1.71 -8.33
N ILE A 439 -13.51 -2.03 -7.06
CA ILE A 439 -12.23 -1.88 -6.37
C ILE A 439 -11.25 -2.99 -6.77
N GLY A 440 -11.74 -4.24 -6.85
CA GLY A 440 -10.91 -5.42 -7.16
C GLY A 440 -9.99 -5.23 -8.38
N PRO A 441 -10.48 -4.77 -9.54
CA PRO A 441 -9.66 -4.49 -10.72
C PRO A 441 -8.51 -3.51 -10.46
N SER A 442 -8.76 -2.46 -9.69
CA SER A 442 -7.74 -1.47 -9.32
C SER A 442 -6.67 -2.08 -8.42
N LEU A 443 -7.06 -2.91 -7.44
CA LEU A 443 -6.12 -3.63 -6.57
C LEU A 443 -5.20 -4.59 -7.36
N VAL A 444 -5.77 -5.32 -8.32
CA VAL A 444 -4.99 -6.19 -9.22
C VAL A 444 -4.00 -5.36 -10.05
N MET A 445 -4.45 -4.22 -10.59
CA MET A 445 -3.59 -3.34 -11.38
C MET A 445 -2.45 -2.71 -10.56
N VAL A 446 -2.71 -2.35 -9.29
CA VAL A 446 -1.66 -1.90 -8.36
C VAL A 446 -0.61 -2.98 -8.17
N GLY A 447 -1.03 -4.24 -7.96
CA GLY A 447 -0.10 -5.36 -7.90
C GLY A 447 0.75 -5.51 -9.16
N VAL A 448 0.16 -5.35 -10.34
CA VAL A 448 0.91 -5.35 -11.63
C VAL A 448 1.96 -4.23 -11.67
N MET A 449 1.65 -3.04 -11.16
CA MET A 449 2.63 -1.95 -11.12
C MET A 449 3.79 -2.21 -10.16
N MET A 450 3.51 -2.82 -9.00
CA MET A 450 4.54 -3.17 -8.01
C MET A 450 5.43 -4.34 -8.46
N MET A 451 4.94 -5.22 -9.34
CA MET A 451 5.74 -6.29 -9.94
C MET A 451 6.92 -5.78 -10.77
N LYS A 452 6.96 -4.50 -11.14
CA LYS A 452 8.12 -3.91 -11.83
C LYS A 452 9.41 -4.05 -11.00
N MET A 453 9.33 -3.99 -9.66
CA MET A 453 10.49 -4.09 -8.77
C MET A 453 11.20 -5.45 -8.86
N VAL A 454 10.48 -6.50 -9.28
CA VAL A 454 11.02 -7.86 -9.47
C VAL A 454 12.11 -7.87 -10.54
N LYS A 455 12.05 -6.96 -11.52
CA LYS A 455 13.06 -6.85 -12.58
C LYS A 455 14.43 -6.43 -12.05
N ASP A 456 14.47 -5.66 -10.97
CA ASP A 456 15.70 -5.07 -10.43
C ASP A 456 16.39 -6.01 -9.43
N ILE A 457 15.83 -7.21 -9.21
CA ILE A 457 16.43 -8.28 -8.39
C ILE A 457 17.41 -9.08 -9.26
N ASP A 458 18.61 -9.36 -8.74
CA ASP A 458 19.57 -10.22 -9.43
C ASP A 458 19.18 -11.69 -9.33
N TRP A 459 18.46 -12.18 -10.34
CA TRP A 459 18.03 -13.57 -10.46
C TRP A 459 19.16 -14.54 -10.82
N SER A 460 20.31 -14.05 -11.26
CA SER A 460 21.46 -14.90 -11.58
C SER A 460 22.17 -15.39 -10.31
N ASN A 461 22.11 -14.59 -9.24
CA ASN A 461 22.64 -14.93 -7.95
C ASN A 461 21.59 -15.65 -7.09
N ILE A 462 21.71 -16.98 -6.96
CA ILE A 462 20.79 -17.81 -6.16
C ILE A 462 20.68 -17.36 -4.70
N LYS A 463 21.74 -16.79 -4.14
CA LYS A 463 21.76 -16.23 -2.77
C LYS A 463 20.76 -15.11 -2.58
N GLU A 464 20.45 -14.37 -3.64
CA GLU A 464 19.48 -13.28 -3.64
C GLU A 464 18.12 -13.73 -4.19
N ALA A 465 18.13 -14.53 -5.26
CA ALA A 465 16.94 -15.02 -5.93
C ALA A 465 16.05 -15.89 -5.04
N VAL A 466 16.62 -16.81 -4.24
CA VAL A 466 15.85 -17.73 -3.40
C VAL A 466 15.12 -17.00 -2.26
N PRO A 467 15.80 -16.15 -1.45
CA PRO A 467 15.15 -15.30 -0.47
C PRO A 467 14.06 -14.41 -1.07
N ALA A 468 14.34 -13.78 -2.22
CA ALA A 468 13.37 -12.94 -2.91
C ALA A 468 12.13 -13.74 -3.34
N PHE A 469 12.31 -14.90 -3.95
CA PHE A 469 11.22 -15.77 -4.38
C PHE A 469 10.34 -16.23 -3.21
N ALA A 470 10.96 -16.69 -2.11
CA ALA A 470 10.22 -17.11 -0.92
C ALA A 470 9.41 -15.96 -0.31
N THR A 471 10.00 -14.76 -0.28
CA THR A 471 9.32 -13.53 0.17
C THR A 471 8.08 -13.25 -0.67
N LEU A 472 8.20 -13.29 -2.00
CA LEU A 472 7.10 -13.03 -2.93
C LEU A 472 5.97 -14.05 -2.78
N LEU A 473 6.31 -15.33 -2.69
CA LEU A 473 5.34 -16.42 -2.72
C LEU A 473 4.58 -16.59 -1.41
N LEU A 474 5.28 -16.49 -0.27
CA LEU A 474 4.69 -16.80 1.03
C LEU A 474 3.73 -15.72 1.52
N MET A 475 3.90 -14.45 1.11
CA MET A 475 2.97 -13.38 1.50
C MET A 475 1.51 -13.67 1.13
N PRO A 476 1.14 -13.90 -0.16
CA PRO A 476 -0.24 -14.20 -0.52
C PRO A 476 -0.71 -15.56 0.01
N LEU A 477 0.13 -16.58 -0.04
CA LEU A 477 -0.28 -17.94 0.31
C LEU A 477 -0.50 -18.14 1.81
N THR A 478 0.26 -17.45 2.64
CA THR A 478 0.09 -17.49 4.11
C THR A 478 -0.82 -16.39 4.64
N TYR A 479 -1.31 -15.52 3.74
CA TYR A 479 -2.11 -14.35 4.07
C TYR A 479 -1.46 -13.41 5.11
N SER A 480 -0.13 -13.46 5.20
CA SER A 480 0.68 -12.74 6.19
C SER A 480 1.92 -12.16 5.54
N ILE A 481 1.98 -10.83 5.49
CA ILE A 481 3.13 -10.08 4.99
C ILE A 481 4.38 -10.43 5.82
N ALA A 482 4.22 -10.47 7.15
CA ALA A 482 5.31 -10.76 8.09
C ALA A 482 5.96 -12.11 7.82
N ASN A 483 5.16 -13.16 7.62
CA ASN A 483 5.67 -14.51 7.34
C ASN A 483 6.51 -14.55 6.05
N GLY A 484 6.07 -13.83 5.02
CA GLY A 484 6.82 -13.71 3.77
C GLY A 484 8.20 -13.07 3.99
N ILE A 485 8.26 -11.94 4.68
CA ILE A 485 9.55 -11.26 4.89
C ILE A 485 10.46 -12.05 5.84
N ILE A 486 9.93 -12.64 6.92
CA ILE A 486 10.70 -13.48 7.85
C ILE A 486 11.35 -14.65 7.12
N ALA A 487 10.60 -15.32 6.25
CA ALA A 487 11.13 -16.40 5.43
C ALA A 487 12.25 -15.92 4.50
N GLY A 488 12.08 -14.76 3.87
CA GLY A 488 13.11 -14.11 3.06
C GLY A 488 14.40 -13.86 3.82
N ILE A 489 14.31 -13.14 4.94
CA ILE A 489 15.49 -12.81 5.76
C ILE A 489 16.14 -14.08 6.31
N GLY A 490 15.34 -15.03 6.81
CA GLY A 490 15.84 -16.31 7.32
C GLY A 490 16.62 -17.08 6.27
N LEU A 491 16.11 -17.18 5.04
CA LEU A 491 16.80 -17.84 3.93
C LEU A 491 18.08 -17.09 3.53
N TYR A 492 18.05 -15.76 3.49
CA TYR A 492 19.24 -14.97 3.16
C TYR A 492 20.36 -15.15 4.19
N ILE A 493 20.00 -15.15 5.48
CA ILE A 493 20.94 -15.39 6.57
C ILE A 493 21.50 -16.82 6.48
N ALA A 494 20.65 -17.82 6.27
CA ALA A 494 21.06 -19.22 6.16
C ALA A 494 22.04 -19.45 4.99
N LEU A 495 21.75 -18.88 3.81
CA LEU A 495 22.63 -18.97 2.64
C LEU A 495 23.93 -18.18 2.83
N SER A 496 23.87 -17.02 3.50
CA SER A 496 25.06 -16.22 3.82
C SER A 496 25.97 -16.89 4.85
N LEU A 497 25.40 -17.58 5.84
CA LEU A 497 26.14 -18.37 6.82
C LEU A 497 26.88 -19.54 6.15
N TYR A 498 26.25 -20.20 5.18
CA TYR A 498 26.89 -21.27 4.41
C TYR A 498 28.15 -20.78 3.68
N ASP A 499 28.08 -19.62 3.01
CA ASP A 499 29.25 -19.03 2.34
C ASP A 499 30.36 -18.65 3.30
N CYS A 500 30.00 -18.10 4.46
CA CYS A 500 30.96 -17.72 5.49
C CYS A 500 31.67 -18.97 6.03
N ALA A 501 30.92 -20.04 6.29
CA ALA A 501 31.48 -21.33 6.71
C ALA A 501 32.34 -21.96 5.61
N ALA A 502 31.89 -22.00 4.35
CA ALA A 502 32.66 -22.54 3.23
C ALA A 502 33.95 -21.75 2.98
N THR A 503 33.91 -20.43 3.15
CA THR A 503 35.09 -19.57 3.01
C THR A 503 36.06 -19.76 4.17
N ALA A 504 35.57 -19.88 5.40
CA ALA A 504 36.38 -20.23 6.57
C ALA A 504 37.05 -21.61 6.42
N ILE A 505 36.32 -22.60 5.92
CA ILE A 505 36.85 -23.96 5.67
C ILE A 505 37.91 -23.94 4.56
N ARG A 506 37.68 -23.20 3.45
CA ARG A 506 38.68 -23.03 2.38
C ARG A 506 39.94 -22.33 2.89
N TRP A 507 39.78 -21.31 3.73
CA TRP A 507 40.91 -20.63 4.38
C TRP A 507 41.68 -21.57 5.31
N LEU A 508 41.00 -22.35 6.14
CA LEU A 508 41.60 -23.38 7.00
C LEU A 508 42.35 -24.45 6.21
N MET A 509 41.79 -24.93 5.10
CA MET A 509 42.48 -25.87 4.22
C MET A 509 43.71 -25.24 3.56
N LYS A 510 43.65 -23.96 3.17
CA LYS A 510 44.80 -23.22 2.62
C LYS A 510 45.90 -23.04 3.67
N MET A 511 45.55 -22.67 4.91
CA MET A 511 46.48 -22.59 6.04
C MET A 511 47.12 -23.95 6.34
N ARG A 512 46.33 -25.03 6.37
CA ARG A 512 46.85 -26.39 6.57
C ARG A 512 47.84 -26.79 5.47
N LYS A 513 47.56 -26.45 4.20
CA LYS A 513 48.50 -26.72 3.10
C LYS A 513 49.81 -25.95 3.25
N MET A 514 49.75 -24.65 3.58
CA MET A 514 50.95 -23.84 3.79
C MET A 514 51.81 -24.37 4.95
N VAL A 515 51.20 -24.78 6.06
CA VAL A 515 51.92 -25.38 7.20
C VAL A 515 52.56 -26.72 6.84
N VAL A 516 51.90 -27.56 6.03
CA VAL A 516 52.47 -28.84 5.55
C VAL A 516 53.62 -28.61 4.56
N GLU A 517 53.53 -27.62 3.68
CA GLU A 517 54.62 -27.23 2.78
C GLU A 517 55.85 -26.71 3.54
N GLU A 518 55.66 -25.86 4.55
CA GLU A 518 56.74 -25.43 5.44
C GLU A 518 57.40 -26.63 6.15
N HIS A 519 56.60 -27.55 6.69
CA HIS A 519 57.13 -28.71 7.40
C HIS A 519 57.92 -29.66 6.49
N ASN A 520 57.49 -29.82 5.24
CA ASN A 520 58.21 -30.62 4.23
C ASN A 520 59.49 -29.94 3.74
N GLN A 521 59.51 -28.61 3.63
CA GLN A 521 60.75 -27.87 3.33
C GLN A 521 61.77 -28.01 4.46
N VAL A 522 61.33 -27.90 5.72
CA VAL A 522 62.22 -28.10 6.88
C VAL A 522 62.79 -29.52 6.89
N SER A 523 61.98 -30.57 6.69
CA SER A 523 62.48 -31.95 6.60
C SER A 523 63.42 -32.22 5.41
N ALA A 524 63.17 -31.62 4.25
CA ALA A 524 64.07 -31.73 3.10
C ALA A 524 65.41 -31.05 3.37
N THR A 525 65.42 -29.94 4.11
CA THR A 525 66.65 -29.23 4.48
C THR A 525 67.45 -30.02 5.51
N THR A 526 66.78 -30.67 6.48
CA THR A 526 67.44 -31.54 7.47
C THR A 526 68.10 -32.76 6.81
N HIS A 527 67.50 -33.37 5.79
CA HIS A 527 68.11 -34.50 5.06
C HIS A 527 69.31 -34.09 4.19
N VAL A 528 69.42 -32.84 3.75
CA VAL A 528 70.60 -32.35 3.02
C VAL A 528 71.78 -32.09 3.97
N VAL A 529 71.52 -31.74 5.23
CA VAL A 529 72.56 -31.49 6.24
C VAL A 529 73.16 -32.80 6.80
N GLU A 530 72.46 -33.94 6.75
CA GLU A 530 73.01 -35.25 7.14
C GLU A 530 73.85 -35.95 6.05
N VAL A 531 73.90 -35.41 4.82
CA VAL A 531 74.62 -36.01 3.68
C VAL A 531 75.85 -35.19 3.26
N ILE A 532 76.22 -34.16 4.03
CA ILE A 532 77.48 -33.41 3.91
C ILE A 532 78.31 -33.67 5.17
#